data_AF-A0A943NVB2-F1
#
_entry.id   AF-A0A943NVB2-F1
#
_cell.length_a   1.000
_cell.length_b   1.000
_cell.length_c   1.000
_cell.angle_alpha   90.00
_cell.angle_beta   90.00
_cell.angle_gamma   90.00
#
_symmetry.space_group_name_H-M   'P 1'
#
loop_
_entity.id
_entity.type
_entity.pdbx_description
1 polymer ?
#
loop_
_entity_poly.entity_id
_entity_poly.type
_entity_poly.pdbx_seq_one_letter_code
_entity_poly.pdbx_strand_id
1 'polypeptide(L)'
;MLASLRRSIFETYAFCKEIVVLVDMGSLEHALEEVGELANVTVGVVNNASTGIALEIGAGLLAGEPLAKLLPAATEACANRYRIVEARTLEQAVVFCSEGGAQAAERIRSLVERSLEIEVPLRFVACTPNQLRTEGVTARYDVVAAIGTDDPAIEGVRFIALESIISDEKGSGVDEVFSRFLCPEELERFHQNLVKSLTLRNVIESITILNPERVLGEVECAVERLQSITGQRLGAHTMIGLCVHLCCLIERLVTRNAIESYMDVERFEKEHPDFIEAFRQSFRDISGHYGVEVPIAEIAYAYDYVHHN
;
A
#
# COMPACT_ATOMS: atom_id res chain seq x y z
N MET A 1 27.34 -56.04 16.18
CA MET A 1 27.23 -55.41 14.84
C MET A 1 28.60 -54.96 14.33
N LEU A 2 29.35 -54.12 15.07
CA LEU A 2 30.70 -53.66 14.70
C LEU A 2 31.74 -54.79 14.50
N ALA A 3 31.75 -55.80 15.37
CA ALA A 3 32.64 -56.96 15.20
C ALA A 3 32.35 -57.80 13.93
N SER A 4 31.10 -57.77 13.44
CA SER A 4 30.70 -58.45 12.20
C SER A 4 31.09 -57.65 10.96
N LEU A 5 30.99 -56.31 11.05
CA LEU A 5 31.43 -55.39 10.00
C LEU A 5 32.96 -55.44 9.84
N ARG A 6 33.68 -55.49 10.96
CA ARG A 6 35.15 -55.69 11.04
C ARG A 6 35.60 -56.92 10.28
N ARG A 7 34.97 -58.07 10.52
CA ARG A 7 35.41 -59.33 9.90
C ARG A 7 35.06 -59.35 8.40
N SER A 8 33.87 -58.90 8.02
CA SER A 8 33.40 -58.95 6.63
C SER A 8 34.13 -58.00 5.67
N ILE A 9 34.41 -56.75 6.06
CA ILE A 9 35.03 -55.78 5.14
C ILE A 9 36.52 -56.10 4.94
N PHE A 10 37.26 -56.31 6.03
CA PHE A 10 38.71 -56.50 5.94
C PHE A 10 39.12 -57.88 5.43
N GLU A 11 38.30 -58.93 5.61
CA GLU A 11 38.55 -60.23 4.95
C GLU A 11 38.24 -60.17 3.45
N THR A 12 37.18 -59.46 3.05
CA THR A 12 36.78 -59.35 1.63
C THR A 12 37.80 -58.53 0.83
N TYR A 13 38.41 -57.52 1.44
CA TYR A 13 39.36 -56.60 0.80
C TYR A 13 40.80 -56.76 1.30
N ALA A 14 41.15 -57.93 1.87
CA ALA A 14 42.49 -58.21 2.42
C ALA A 14 43.64 -58.12 1.40
N PHE A 15 43.33 -58.07 0.10
CA PHE A 15 44.31 -57.88 -0.98
C PHE A 15 44.70 -56.40 -1.21
N CYS A 16 43.95 -55.45 -0.65
CA CYS A 16 44.24 -54.03 -0.77
C CYS A 16 45.35 -53.62 0.20
N LYS A 17 46.32 -52.84 -0.26
CA LYS A 17 47.36 -52.25 0.61
C LYS A 17 46.85 -51.03 1.39
N GLU A 18 45.87 -50.34 0.83
CA GLU A 18 45.27 -49.12 1.37
C GLU A 18 43.76 -49.19 1.22
N ILE A 19 43.03 -48.79 2.26
CA ILE A 19 41.57 -48.74 2.28
C ILE A 19 41.14 -47.40 2.88
N VAL A 20 40.21 -46.69 2.23
CA VAL A 20 39.59 -45.50 2.82
C VAL A 20 38.14 -45.80 3.15
N VAL A 21 37.75 -45.50 4.39
CA VAL A 21 36.39 -45.69 4.90
C VAL A 21 35.77 -44.33 5.17
N LEU A 22 34.69 -44.03 4.45
CA LEU A 22 33.91 -42.80 4.65
C LEU A 22 32.74 -43.08 5.59
N VAL A 23 32.62 -42.31 6.66
CA VAL A 23 31.60 -42.49 7.68
C VAL A 23 30.80 -41.19 7.90
N ASP A 24 29.50 -41.31 8.11
CA ASP A 24 28.60 -40.15 8.32
C ASP A 24 28.24 -39.95 9.81
N MET A 25 28.41 -40.98 10.64
CA MET A 25 28.12 -40.91 12.08
C MET A 25 29.39 -41.11 12.91
N GLY A 26 29.63 -40.23 13.89
CA GLY A 26 30.84 -40.24 14.73
C GLY A 26 31.03 -41.52 15.57
N SER A 27 29.99 -42.31 15.84
CA SER A 27 30.13 -43.59 16.54
C SER A 27 30.88 -44.66 15.74
N LEU A 28 30.93 -44.53 14.41
CA LEU A 28 31.68 -45.42 13.52
C LEU A 28 33.14 -45.00 13.38
N GLU A 29 33.47 -43.74 13.69
CA GLU A 29 34.84 -43.22 13.66
C GLU A 29 35.70 -43.93 14.72
N HIS A 30 35.25 -43.93 15.97
CA HIS A 30 35.94 -44.61 17.08
C HIS A 30 35.99 -46.13 16.92
N ALA A 31 34.96 -46.74 16.32
CA ALA A 31 34.94 -48.17 16.10
C ALA A 31 35.97 -48.65 15.05
N LEU A 32 36.47 -47.73 14.21
CA LEU A 32 37.51 -47.99 13.21
C LEU A 32 38.91 -47.64 13.71
N GLU A 33 39.06 -46.82 14.74
CA GLU A 33 40.36 -46.59 15.42
C GLU A 33 40.90 -47.89 16.05
N GLU A 34 40.02 -48.73 16.60
CA GLU A 34 40.35 -50.07 17.14
C GLU A 34 40.75 -51.10 16.06
N VAL A 35 40.66 -50.75 14.77
CA VAL A 35 40.94 -51.66 13.64
C VAL A 35 42.42 -51.63 13.22
N GLY A 36 43.19 -50.64 13.65
CA GLY A 36 44.60 -50.44 13.30
C GLY A 36 45.57 -51.56 13.71
N GLU A 37 45.12 -52.58 14.44
CA GLU A 37 45.92 -53.76 14.80
C GLU A 37 45.88 -54.90 13.75
N LEU A 38 45.15 -54.76 12.65
CA LEU A 38 45.15 -55.74 11.56
C LEU A 38 46.41 -55.59 10.67
N ALA A 39 47.24 -56.62 10.63
CA ALA A 39 48.53 -56.58 9.95
C ALA A 39 48.40 -56.36 8.42
N ASN A 40 49.20 -55.42 7.91
CA ASN A 40 49.55 -55.16 6.49
C ASN A 40 48.61 -54.29 5.63
N VAL A 41 47.67 -53.53 6.20
CA VAL A 41 46.82 -52.58 5.44
C VAL A 41 46.83 -51.19 6.10
N THR A 42 47.04 -50.14 5.31
CA THR A 42 46.86 -48.76 5.77
C THR A 42 45.39 -48.37 5.63
N VAL A 43 44.75 -47.97 6.72
CA VAL A 43 43.33 -47.56 6.71
C VAL A 43 43.21 -46.06 6.96
N GLY A 44 42.60 -45.35 6.02
CA GLY A 44 42.17 -43.96 6.20
C GLY A 44 40.70 -43.91 6.60
N VAL A 45 40.36 -43.14 7.63
CA VAL A 45 38.96 -42.93 8.03
C VAL A 45 38.65 -41.44 7.86
N VAL A 46 37.54 -41.14 7.19
CA VAL A 46 37.09 -39.76 6.97
C VAL A 46 35.64 -39.65 7.40
N ASN A 47 35.36 -38.75 8.33
CA ASN A 47 34.02 -38.45 8.79
C ASN A 47 33.32 -37.43 7.87
N ASN A 48 32.01 -37.20 8.08
CA ASN A 48 31.18 -36.30 7.28
C ASN A 48 31.17 -36.71 5.79
N ALA A 49 30.90 -38.00 5.54
CA ALA A 49 30.86 -38.58 4.21
C ALA A 49 29.89 -37.84 3.28
N SER A 50 30.39 -37.39 2.14
CA SER A 50 29.59 -36.76 1.07
C SER A 50 30.00 -37.30 -0.29
N THR A 51 29.16 -37.11 -1.31
CA THR A 51 29.53 -37.52 -2.68
C THR A 51 30.78 -36.78 -3.15
N GLY A 52 30.95 -35.50 -2.78
CA GLY A 52 32.13 -34.71 -3.12
C GLY A 52 33.42 -35.31 -2.57
N ILE A 53 33.44 -35.66 -1.28
CA ILE A 53 34.62 -36.24 -0.64
C ILE A 53 34.95 -37.62 -1.21
N ALA A 54 33.92 -38.42 -1.55
CA ALA A 54 34.11 -39.73 -2.17
C ALA A 54 34.72 -39.64 -3.57
N LEU A 55 34.30 -38.65 -4.37
CA LEU A 55 34.86 -38.41 -5.70
C LEU A 55 36.30 -37.91 -5.64
N GLU A 56 36.60 -36.96 -4.75
CA GLU A 56 37.94 -36.38 -4.61
C GLU A 56 38.95 -37.43 -4.11
N ILE A 57 38.59 -38.19 -3.08
CA ILE A 57 39.42 -39.30 -2.56
C ILE A 57 39.57 -40.40 -3.62
N GLY A 58 38.47 -40.77 -4.30
CA GLY A 58 38.52 -41.78 -5.37
C GLY A 58 39.46 -41.39 -6.51
N ALA A 59 39.43 -40.12 -6.94
CA ALA A 59 40.33 -39.60 -7.97
C ALA A 59 41.79 -39.62 -7.52
N GLY A 60 42.09 -39.19 -6.29
CA GLY A 60 43.45 -39.21 -5.75
C GLY A 60 44.02 -40.62 -5.57
N LEU A 61 43.18 -41.58 -5.17
CA LEU A 61 43.55 -43.00 -5.09
C LEU A 61 43.91 -43.56 -6.47
N LEU A 62 43.13 -43.24 -7.51
CA LEU A 62 43.43 -43.64 -8.89
C LEU A 62 44.72 -42.99 -9.42
N ALA A 63 45.04 -41.78 -8.97
CA ALA A 63 46.29 -41.09 -9.30
C ALA A 63 47.51 -41.60 -8.49
N GLY A 64 47.29 -42.52 -7.53
CA GLY A 64 48.35 -43.08 -6.69
C GLY A 64 48.89 -42.10 -5.66
N GLU A 65 48.09 -41.12 -5.23
CA GLU A 65 48.49 -40.17 -4.21
C GLU A 65 48.56 -40.82 -2.83
N PRO A 66 49.64 -40.58 -2.05
CA PRO A 66 49.72 -41.12 -0.69
C PRO A 66 48.57 -40.61 0.18
N LEU A 67 47.91 -41.50 0.93
CA LEU A 67 46.80 -41.17 1.82
C LEU A 67 47.09 -39.99 2.76
N ALA A 68 48.31 -39.91 3.28
CA ALA A 68 48.75 -38.85 4.19
C ALA A 68 48.68 -37.44 3.56
N LYS A 69 48.74 -37.33 2.23
CA LYS A 69 48.58 -36.07 1.49
C LYS A 69 47.15 -35.93 0.95
N LEU A 70 46.58 -37.01 0.45
CA LEU A 70 45.26 -37.03 -0.19
C LEU A 70 44.13 -36.66 0.79
N LEU A 71 44.08 -37.32 1.95
CA LEU A 71 42.93 -37.15 2.85
C LEU A 71 42.82 -35.71 3.39
N PRO A 72 43.90 -35.05 3.86
CA PRO A 72 43.83 -33.64 4.26
C PRO A 72 43.38 -32.73 3.12
N ALA A 73 43.97 -32.88 1.92
CA ALA A 73 43.63 -32.05 0.76
C ALA A 73 42.17 -32.22 0.33
N ALA A 74 41.68 -33.46 0.28
CA ALA A 74 40.29 -33.76 -0.08
C ALA A 74 39.29 -33.22 0.95
N THR A 75 39.60 -33.34 2.24
CA THR A 75 38.75 -32.80 3.32
C THR A 75 38.68 -31.27 3.30
N GLU A 76 39.79 -30.60 2.98
CA GLU A 76 39.84 -29.14 2.86
C GLU A 76 39.08 -28.64 1.63
N ALA A 77 39.28 -29.28 0.47
CA ALA A 77 38.59 -28.95 -0.76
C ALA A 77 37.06 -29.14 -0.67
N CYS A 78 36.63 -30.18 0.06
CA CYS A 78 35.22 -30.52 0.26
C CYS A 78 34.62 -29.95 1.56
N ALA A 79 35.29 -28.99 2.20
CA ALA A 79 34.79 -28.37 3.43
C ALA A 79 33.42 -27.72 3.21
N ASN A 80 32.54 -27.87 4.20
CA ASN A 80 31.18 -27.32 4.15
C ASN A 80 31.22 -25.79 4.00
N ARG A 81 30.55 -25.28 2.97
CA ARG A 81 30.27 -23.85 2.81
C ARG A 81 28.80 -23.60 3.15
N TYR A 82 28.55 -22.63 4.00
CA TYR A 82 27.19 -22.20 4.32
C TYR A 82 26.99 -20.75 3.89
N ARG A 83 25.74 -20.42 3.55
CA ARG A 83 25.28 -19.04 3.36
C ARG A 83 23.89 -18.92 3.95
N ILE A 84 23.71 -18.00 4.88
CA ILE A 84 22.39 -17.63 5.39
C ILE A 84 21.94 -16.40 4.59
N VAL A 85 20.73 -16.46 4.02
CA VAL A 85 20.10 -15.30 3.38
C VAL A 85 18.97 -14.88 4.30
N GLU A 86 19.13 -13.72 4.94
CA GLU A 86 18.11 -13.19 5.84
C GLU A 86 16.87 -12.72 5.07
N ALA A 87 15.68 -12.95 5.66
CA ALA A 87 14.45 -12.41 5.14
C ALA A 87 14.47 -10.87 5.28
N ARG A 88 14.21 -10.16 4.18
CA ARG A 88 13.98 -8.70 4.23
C ARG A 88 12.50 -8.46 4.51
N THR A 89 12.19 -7.93 5.69
CA THR A 89 10.88 -7.35 5.98
C THR A 89 10.89 -5.91 5.49
N LEU A 90 10.19 -5.63 4.40
CA LEU A 90 9.99 -4.26 3.94
C LEU A 90 8.85 -3.62 4.75
N GLU A 91 8.98 -2.32 5.05
CA GLU A 91 7.87 -1.56 5.64
C GLU A 91 6.71 -1.47 4.63
N GLN A 92 5.47 -1.59 5.12
CA GLN A 92 4.29 -1.44 4.29
C GLN A 92 4.07 0.02 3.93
N ALA A 93 3.80 0.31 2.66
CA ALA A 93 3.57 1.66 2.19
C ALA A 93 2.36 1.79 1.28
N VAL A 94 1.67 2.93 1.39
CA VAL A 94 0.74 3.42 0.37
C VAL A 94 1.44 4.53 -0.40
N VAL A 95 1.47 4.36 -1.71
CA VAL A 95 2.14 5.29 -2.61
C VAL A 95 1.13 6.23 -3.22
N PHE A 96 1.47 7.51 -3.33
CA PHE A 96 0.64 8.54 -3.92
C PHE A 96 1.29 9.04 -5.19
N CYS A 97 0.51 9.10 -6.28
CA CYS A 97 1.01 9.52 -7.59
C CYS A 97 -0.02 10.38 -8.32
N SER A 98 0.48 11.25 -9.19
CA SER A 98 -0.35 12.12 -10.04
C SER A 98 0.45 12.55 -11.27
N GLU A 99 -0.22 12.68 -12.42
CA GLU A 99 0.40 13.26 -13.62
C GLU A 99 0.79 14.74 -13.44
N GLY A 100 0.14 15.45 -12.50
CA GLY A 100 0.52 16.81 -12.10
C GLY A 100 1.90 16.92 -11.43
N GLY A 101 2.64 15.82 -11.32
CA GLY A 101 3.99 15.76 -10.79
C GLY A 101 4.03 15.57 -9.26
N ALA A 102 5.24 15.65 -8.71
CA ALA A 102 5.49 15.31 -7.31
C ALA A 102 4.71 16.19 -6.31
N GLN A 103 4.48 17.47 -6.63
CA GLN A 103 3.69 18.35 -5.78
C GLN A 103 2.21 17.96 -5.75
N ALA A 104 1.64 17.54 -6.89
CA ALA A 104 0.27 17.04 -6.93
C ALA A 104 0.14 15.73 -6.14
N ALA A 105 1.09 14.81 -6.29
CA ALA A 105 1.15 13.58 -5.50
C ALA A 105 1.23 13.87 -3.98
N GLU A 106 2.07 14.83 -3.57
CA GLU A 106 2.21 15.25 -2.17
C GLU A 106 0.94 15.89 -1.61
N ARG A 107 0.21 16.63 -2.45
CA ARG A 107 -1.11 17.19 -2.12
C ARG A 107 -2.14 16.10 -1.85
N ILE A 108 -2.13 15.00 -2.62
CA ILE A 108 -3.04 13.86 -2.42
C ILE A 108 -2.62 13.09 -1.15
N ARG A 109 -1.32 12.81 -0.99
CA ARG A 109 -0.75 12.18 0.22
C ARG A 109 -1.19 12.92 1.48
N SER A 110 -0.97 14.24 1.50
CA SER A 110 -1.31 15.10 2.64
C SER A 110 -2.81 15.17 2.90
N LEU A 111 -3.63 15.09 1.86
CA LEU A 111 -5.10 15.05 2.01
C LEU A 111 -5.50 13.77 2.75
N VAL A 112 -5.09 12.61 2.24
CA VAL A 112 -5.45 11.30 2.80
C VAL A 112 -4.90 11.13 4.22
N GLU A 113 -3.63 11.51 4.45
CA GLU A 113 -3.00 11.43 5.76
C GLU A 113 -3.73 12.28 6.81
N ARG A 114 -4.10 13.51 6.48
CA ARG A 114 -4.82 14.39 7.43
C ARG A 114 -6.24 13.94 7.69
N SER A 115 -6.89 13.27 6.75
CA SER A 115 -8.27 12.79 6.90
C SER A 115 -8.39 11.55 7.79
N LEU A 116 -7.32 10.76 7.97
CA LEU A 116 -7.33 9.57 8.82
C LEU A 116 -7.52 9.90 10.30
N GLU A 117 -6.97 11.02 10.77
CA GLU A 117 -7.01 11.49 12.18
C GLU A 117 -6.48 10.47 13.22
N ILE A 118 -5.88 9.36 12.77
CA ILE A 118 -5.29 8.32 13.61
C ILE A 118 -3.97 7.84 13.00
N GLU A 119 -3.07 7.33 13.85
CA GLU A 119 -1.83 6.71 13.38
C GLU A 119 -2.08 5.30 12.87
N VAL A 120 -1.66 5.04 11.64
CA VAL A 120 -1.65 3.70 11.03
C VAL A 120 -0.22 3.25 10.79
N PRO A 121 0.10 1.94 10.89
CA PRO A 121 1.45 1.42 10.66
C PRO A 121 1.77 1.32 9.15
N LEU A 122 1.43 2.36 8.39
CA LEU A 122 1.67 2.48 6.96
C LEU A 122 2.56 3.68 6.69
N ARG A 123 3.56 3.50 5.83
CA ARG A 123 4.32 4.62 5.27
C ARG A 123 3.53 5.27 4.13
N PHE A 124 3.36 6.58 4.19
CA PHE A 124 2.81 7.35 3.08
C PHE A 124 3.93 7.99 2.26
N VAL A 125 4.01 7.62 0.98
CA VAL A 125 5.10 8.02 0.08
C VAL A 125 4.52 8.69 -1.15
N ALA A 126 4.81 9.97 -1.37
CA ALA A 126 4.48 10.63 -2.62
C ALA A 126 5.62 10.46 -3.63
N CYS A 127 5.29 10.08 -4.87
CA CYS A 127 6.25 10.02 -5.96
C CYS A 127 5.56 10.20 -7.31
N THR A 128 6.33 10.53 -8.34
CA THR A 128 5.80 10.53 -9.71
C THR A 128 5.64 9.10 -10.26
N PRO A 129 4.78 8.88 -11.27
CA PRO A 129 4.65 7.56 -11.91
C PRO A 129 6.00 7.00 -12.40
N ASN A 130 6.88 7.86 -12.93
CA ASN A 130 8.21 7.44 -13.37
C ASN A 130 9.07 6.98 -12.21
N GLN A 131 9.09 7.70 -11.09
CA GLN A 131 9.87 7.32 -9.91
C GLN A 131 9.41 5.97 -9.34
N LEU A 132 8.11 5.72 -9.33
CA LEU A 132 7.55 4.45 -8.88
C LEU A 132 8.00 3.28 -9.79
N ARG A 133 8.13 3.52 -11.10
CA ARG A 133 8.60 2.52 -12.08
C ARG A 133 10.12 2.32 -12.08
N THR A 134 10.92 3.38 -11.92
CA THR A 134 12.37 3.34 -12.19
C THR A 134 13.26 3.46 -10.96
N GLU A 135 12.79 4.08 -9.86
CA GLU A 135 13.62 4.32 -8.67
C GLU A 135 13.51 3.19 -7.61
N GLY A 136 12.81 2.10 -7.94
CA GLY A 136 12.76 0.90 -7.11
C GLY A 136 12.04 1.13 -5.77
N VAL A 137 10.99 1.95 -5.75
CA VAL A 137 10.14 2.16 -4.56
C VAL A 137 9.58 0.82 -4.07
N THR A 138 9.14 -0.04 -4.99
CA THR A 138 8.69 -1.43 -4.71
C THR A 138 9.80 -2.36 -4.22
N ALA A 139 11.07 -1.98 -4.36
CA ALA A 139 12.20 -2.71 -3.77
C ALA A 139 12.55 -2.24 -2.35
N ARG A 140 12.07 -1.05 -1.95
CA ARG A 140 12.29 -0.46 -0.61
C ARG A 140 11.11 -0.66 0.33
N TYR A 141 9.89 -0.76 -0.21
CA TYR A 141 8.66 -0.89 0.54
C TYR A 141 7.80 -2.03 0.00
N ASP A 142 7.05 -2.66 0.89
CA ASP A 142 5.92 -3.52 0.54
C ASP A 142 4.74 -2.62 0.16
N VAL A 143 4.61 -2.32 -1.13
CA VAL A 143 3.61 -1.36 -1.61
C VAL A 143 2.23 -2.02 -1.61
N VAL A 144 1.36 -1.59 -0.70
CA VAL A 144 0.02 -2.13 -0.51
C VAL A 144 -0.94 -1.63 -1.59
N ALA A 145 -0.84 -0.35 -1.94
CA ALA A 145 -1.63 0.27 -3.00
C ALA A 145 -0.98 1.57 -3.50
N ALA A 146 -1.34 1.96 -4.72
CA ALA A 146 -1.10 3.27 -5.29
C ALA A 146 -2.41 4.07 -5.34
N ILE A 147 -2.43 5.27 -4.79
CA ILE A 147 -3.57 6.20 -4.80
C ILE A 147 -3.21 7.40 -5.68
N GLY A 148 -4.12 7.81 -6.57
CA GLY A 148 -3.84 8.93 -7.46
C GLY A 148 -5.00 9.31 -8.34
N THR A 149 -4.76 10.27 -9.24
CA THR A 149 -5.70 10.67 -10.29
C THR A 149 -5.61 9.79 -11.54
N ASP A 150 -4.45 9.16 -11.75
CA ASP A 150 -4.14 8.41 -12.96
C ASP A 150 -3.38 7.12 -12.61
N ASP A 151 -3.75 6.02 -13.26
CA ASP A 151 -3.16 4.71 -12.99
C ASP A 151 -1.71 4.66 -13.53
N PRO A 152 -0.70 4.51 -12.64
CA PRO A 152 0.68 4.38 -13.08
C PRO A 152 0.96 3.01 -13.71
N ALA A 153 -0.02 2.11 -13.88
CA ALA A 153 0.04 0.81 -14.56
C ALA A 153 1.28 0.00 -14.18
N ILE A 154 1.42 -0.28 -12.89
CA ILE A 154 2.56 -1.01 -12.32
C ILE A 154 2.13 -2.42 -11.98
N GLU A 155 2.89 -3.38 -12.51
CA GLU A 155 2.60 -4.80 -12.31
C GLU A 155 2.66 -5.17 -10.83
N GLY A 156 1.62 -5.85 -10.34
CA GLY A 156 1.51 -6.30 -8.95
C GLY A 156 1.12 -5.23 -7.94
N VAL A 157 0.99 -3.95 -8.32
CA VAL A 157 0.51 -2.88 -7.45
C VAL A 157 -0.92 -2.50 -7.82
N ARG A 158 -1.84 -2.57 -6.86
CA ARG A 158 -3.23 -2.12 -7.06
C ARG A 158 -3.27 -0.60 -7.14
N PHE A 159 -3.94 -0.08 -8.16
CA PHE A 159 -4.28 1.34 -8.25
C PHE A 159 -5.68 1.64 -7.72
N ILE A 160 -5.82 2.78 -7.06
CA ILE A 160 -7.07 3.31 -6.53
C ILE A 160 -7.17 4.78 -6.94
N ALA A 161 -8.21 5.09 -7.72
CA ALA A 161 -8.52 6.45 -8.12
C ALA A 161 -8.99 7.28 -6.91
N LEU A 162 -8.46 8.48 -6.72
CA LEU A 162 -8.84 9.39 -5.63
C LEU A 162 -10.35 9.69 -5.65
N GLU A 163 -10.93 9.79 -6.84
CA GLU A 163 -12.34 10.04 -7.08
C GLU A 163 -13.23 8.91 -6.56
N SER A 164 -12.74 7.66 -6.62
CA SER A 164 -13.46 6.49 -6.10
C SER A 164 -13.54 6.48 -4.58
N ILE A 165 -12.56 7.09 -3.89
CA ILE A 165 -12.54 7.24 -2.43
C ILE A 165 -13.60 8.25 -1.99
N ILE A 166 -13.79 9.29 -2.82
CA ILE A 166 -14.67 10.41 -2.51
C ILE A 166 -16.13 10.03 -2.76
N SER A 167 -16.42 9.21 -3.77
CA SER A 167 -17.77 9.02 -4.31
C SER A 167 -18.68 8.07 -3.50
N ASP A 168 -18.24 7.59 -2.33
CA ASP A 168 -18.99 6.71 -1.41
C ASP A 168 -19.58 5.45 -2.07
N GLU A 169 -18.95 4.95 -3.14
CA GLU A 169 -19.25 3.63 -3.68
C GLU A 169 -18.75 2.60 -2.65
N LYS A 170 -19.67 2.09 -1.83
CA LYS A 170 -19.39 0.99 -0.88
C LYS A 170 -18.59 -0.12 -1.58
N GLY A 171 -17.41 -0.46 -1.05
CA GLY A 171 -16.48 -1.36 -1.71
C GLY A 171 -15.43 -0.64 -2.58
N SER A 172 -15.17 0.64 -2.29
CA SER A 172 -14.05 1.38 -2.86
C SER A 172 -12.75 0.61 -2.61
N GLY A 173 -11.76 0.75 -3.50
CA GLY A 173 -10.47 0.08 -3.30
C GLY A 173 -9.74 0.50 -2.01
N VAL A 174 -10.17 1.60 -1.39
CA VAL A 174 -9.62 2.14 -0.15
C VAL A 174 -10.13 1.39 1.06
N ASP A 175 -11.41 1.00 1.06
CA ASP A 175 -11.99 0.18 2.11
C ASP A 175 -11.16 -1.08 2.29
N GLU A 176 -10.74 -1.73 1.21
CA GLU A 176 -9.91 -2.94 1.25
C GLU A 176 -8.49 -2.69 1.82
N VAL A 177 -7.90 -1.53 1.56
CA VAL A 177 -6.57 -1.17 2.07
C VAL A 177 -6.64 -0.81 3.55
N PHE A 178 -7.59 0.05 3.93
CA PHE A 178 -7.65 0.66 5.25
C PHE A 178 -8.51 -0.12 6.25
N SER A 179 -9.44 -0.98 5.84
CA SER A 179 -10.22 -1.84 6.76
C SER A 179 -9.37 -2.82 7.57
N ARG A 180 -8.12 -3.07 7.15
CA ARG A 180 -7.15 -3.86 7.92
C ARG A 180 -6.62 -3.10 9.15
N PHE A 181 -6.76 -1.78 9.14
CA PHE A 181 -6.21 -0.87 10.15
C PHE A 181 -7.30 -0.04 10.85
N LEU A 182 -8.46 0.14 10.22
CA LEU A 182 -9.59 0.94 10.71
C LEU A 182 -10.81 0.05 10.99
N CYS A 183 -11.54 0.32 12.07
CA CYS A 183 -12.87 -0.25 12.27
C CYS A 183 -13.91 0.43 11.35
N PRO A 184 -15.12 -0.14 11.19
CA PRO A 184 -16.15 0.43 10.31
C PRO A 184 -16.49 1.90 10.61
N GLU A 185 -16.59 2.26 11.89
CA GLU A 185 -16.88 3.62 12.33
C GLU A 185 -15.73 4.60 12.00
N GLU A 186 -14.49 4.15 12.14
CA GLU A 186 -13.30 4.94 11.80
C GLU A 186 -13.17 5.14 10.29
N LEU A 187 -13.50 4.12 9.50
CA LEU A 187 -13.50 4.20 8.04
C LEU A 187 -14.57 5.17 7.53
N GLU A 188 -15.77 5.13 8.11
CA GLU A 188 -16.84 6.09 7.79
C GLU A 188 -16.44 7.52 8.15
N ARG A 189 -15.82 7.74 9.32
CA ARG A 189 -15.27 9.05 9.70
C ARG A 189 -14.17 9.50 8.76
N PHE A 190 -13.28 8.60 8.34
CA PHE A 190 -12.23 8.89 7.37
C PHE A 190 -12.81 9.39 6.03
N HIS A 191 -13.86 8.74 5.49
CA HIS A 191 -14.54 9.20 4.28
C HIS A 191 -15.15 10.59 4.45
N GLN A 192 -15.85 10.83 5.55
CA GLN A 192 -16.44 12.14 5.86
C GLN A 192 -15.35 13.23 5.93
N ASN A 193 -14.24 12.94 6.61
CA ASN A 193 -13.10 13.84 6.73
C ASN A 193 -12.41 14.12 5.40
N LEU A 194 -12.34 13.12 4.50
CA LEU A 194 -11.77 13.26 3.17
C LEU A 194 -12.60 14.21 2.31
N VAL A 195 -13.91 13.99 2.25
CA VAL A 195 -14.87 14.85 1.54
C VAL A 195 -14.79 16.27 2.08
N LYS A 196 -14.80 16.44 3.40
CA LYS A 196 -14.71 17.75 4.06
C LYS A 196 -13.39 18.47 3.77
N SER A 197 -12.27 17.77 3.89
CA SER A 197 -10.93 18.34 3.66
C SER A 197 -10.72 18.75 2.21
N LEU A 198 -11.24 17.95 1.27
CA LEU A 198 -11.17 18.28 -0.15
C LEU A 198 -12.07 19.48 -0.49
N THR A 199 -13.29 19.51 0.03
CA THR A 199 -14.22 20.64 -0.14
C THR A 199 -13.60 21.93 0.40
N LEU A 200 -13.07 21.90 1.63
CA LEU A 200 -12.43 23.06 2.25
C LEU A 200 -11.25 23.58 1.43
N ARG A 201 -10.42 22.70 0.89
CA ARG A 201 -9.30 23.10 0.02
C ARG A 201 -9.79 23.81 -1.24
N ASN A 202 -10.82 23.27 -1.91
CA ASN A 202 -11.39 23.91 -3.11
C ASN A 202 -12.00 25.27 -2.78
N VAL A 203 -12.66 25.40 -1.63
CA VAL A 203 -13.20 26.68 -1.14
C VAL A 203 -12.08 27.68 -0.88
N ILE A 204 -11.01 27.28 -0.17
CA ILE A 204 -9.84 28.15 0.10
C ILE A 204 -9.22 28.69 -1.20
N GLU A 205 -9.16 27.88 -2.25
CA GLU A 205 -8.63 28.31 -3.56
C GLU A 205 -9.58 29.28 -4.30
N SER A 206 -10.87 29.31 -3.94
CA SER A 206 -11.92 30.02 -4.68
C SER A 206 -12.45 31.29 -3.99
N ILE A 207 -12.32 31.40 -2.67
CA ILE A 207 -12.81 32.55 -1.90
C ILE A 207 -11.65 33.38 -1.34
N THR A 208 -11.87 34.68 -1.13
CA THR A 208 -10.83 35.67 -0.83
C THR A 208 -11.10 36.51 0.42
N ILE A 209 -12.36 36.83 0.72
CA ILE A 209 -12.75 37.78 1.77
C ILE A 209 -13.30 37.07 3.00
N LEU A 210 -14.13 36.05 2.79
CA LEU A 210 -14.76 35.34 3.89
C LEU A 210 -13.82 34.27 4.48
N ASN A 211 -14.08 33.87 5.72
CA ASN A 211 -13.36 32.75 6.33
C ASN A 211 -13.89 31.42 5.74
N PRO A 212 -13.05 30.63 5.04
CA PRO A 212 -13.50 29.44 4.31
C PRO A 212 -14.01 28.32 5.21
N GLU A 213 -13.41 28.12 6.37
CA GLU A 213 -13.85 27.09 7.33
C GLU A 213 -15.25 27.43 7.87
N ARG A 214 -15.46 28.71 8.19
CA ARG A 214 -16.73 29.17 8.73
C ARG A 214 -17.84 29.15 7.70
N VAL A 215 -17.60 29.69 6.50
CA VAL A 215 -18.60 29.70 5.43
C VAL A 215 -18.96 28.27 5.03
N LEU A 216 -17.96 27.39 4.88
CA LEU A 216 -18.22 26.00 4.55
C LEU A 216 -19.09 25.32 5.60
N GLY A 217 -18.81 25.49 6.89
CA GLY A 217 -19.64 24.90 7.95
C GLY A 217 -21.09 25.42 7.94
N GLU A 218 -21.30 26.72 7.66
CA GLU A 218 -22.64 27.29 7.53
C GLU A 218 -23.39 26.75 6.28
N VAL A 219 -22.67 26.59 5.17
CA VAL A 219 -23.19 25.99 3.92
C VAL A 219 -23.51 24.50 4.09
N GLU A 220 -22.65 23.71 4.74
CA GLU A 220 -22.90 22.30 5.05
C GLU A 220 -24.22 22.15 5.81
N CYS A 221 -24.43 22.97 6.86
CA CYS A 221 -25.68 22.99 7.61
C CYS A 221 -26.89 23.37 6.73
N ALA A 222 -26.74 24.32 5.80
CA ALA A 222 -27.81 24.71 4.89
C ALA A 222 -28.16 23.61 3.88
N VAL A 223 -27.15 22.91 3.34
CA VAL A 223 -27.36 21.80 2.40
C VAL A 223 -27.98 20.59 3.11
N GLU A 224 -27.57 20.28 4.34
CA GLU A 224 -28.22 19.25 5.17
C GLU A 224 -29.70 19.55 5.43
N ARG A 225 -30.04 20.81 5.73
CA ARG A 225 -31.44 21.25 5.85
C ARG A 225 -32.19 21.13 4.54
N LEU A 226 -31.57 21.52 3.42
CA LEU A 226 -32.17 21.41 2.09
C LEU A 226 -32.54 19.97 1.78
N GLN A 227 -31.61 19.03 1.97
CA GLN A 227 -31.84 17.59 1.81
C GLN A 227 -32.98 17.08 2.71
N SER A 228 -33.04 17.57 3.95
CA SER A 228 -34.10 17.19 4.90
C SER A 228 -35.48 17.68 4.46
N ILE A 229 -35.57 18.88 3.86
CA ILE A 229 -36.83 19.46 3.38
C ILE A 229 -37.27 18.81 2.06
N THR A 230 -36.34 18.60 1.12
CA THR A 230 -36.66 18.02 -0.20
C THR A 230 -36.76 16.50 -0.17
N GLY A 231 -36.26 15.84 0.88
CA GLY A 231 -36.17 14.39 0.97
C GLY A 231 -35.13 13.76 0.04
N GLN A 232 -34.30 14.58 -0.61
CA GLN A 232 -33.27 14.12 -1.55
C GLN A 232 -31.95 13.92 -0.82
N ARG A 233 -31.26 12.81 -1.12
CA ARG A 233 -29.87 12.60 -0.68
C ARG A 233 -28.91 12.88 -1.82
N LEU A 234 -27.94 13.74 -1.57
CA LEU A 234 -26.89 14.08 -2.52
C LEU A 234 -25.74 13.08 -2.39
N GLY A 235 -25.23 12.61 -3.53
CA GLY A 235 -23.96 11.90 -3.57
C GLY A 235 -22.79 12.82 -3.22
N ALA A 236 -21.67 12.25 -2.79
CA ALA A 236 -20.51 13.02 -2.33
C ALA A 236 -19.95 13.98 -3.39
N HIS A 237 -19.90 13.57 -4.67
CA HIS A 237 -19.47 14.45 -5.76
C HIS A 237 -20.37 15.69 -5.89
N THR A 238 -21.69 15.49 -5.91
CA THR A 238 -22.67 16.58 -5.94
C THR A 238 -22.60 17.46 -4.70
N MET A 239 -22.38 16.85 -3.52
CA MET A 239 -22.21 17.57 -2.26
C MET A 239 -21.01 18.52 -2.32
N ILE A 240 -19.84 18.03 -2.74
CA ILE A 240 -18.63 18.85 -2.87
C ILE A 240 -18.86 20.01 -3.83
N GLY A 241 -19.37 19.71 -5.04
CA GLY A 241 -19.60 20.72 -6.06
C GLY A 241 -20.59 21.79 -5.61
N LEU A 242 -21.71 21.38 -5.00
CA LEU A 242 -22.73 22.29 -4.48
C LEU A 242 -22.17 23.14 -3.33
N CYS A 243 -21.48 22.56 -2.36
CA CYS A 243 -20.88 23.31 -1.25
C CYS A 243 -19.87 24.35 -1.75
N VAL A 244 -18.98 23.99 -2.68
CA VAL A 244 -18.04 24.94 -3.30
C VAL A 244 -18.80 26.07 -4.01
N HIS A 245 -19.80 25.73 -4.83
CA HIS A 245 -20.60 26.72 -5.54
C HIS A 245 -21.29 27.70 -4.59
N LEU A 246 -21.91 27.19 -3.52
CA LEU A 246 -22.63 27.99 -2.53
C LEU A 246 -21.68 28.87 -1.69
N CYS A 247 -20.50 28.38 -1.32
CA CYS A 247 -19.46 29.20 -0.68
C CYS A 247 -19.07 30.39 -1.56
N CYS A 248 -18.81 30.14 -2.86
CA CYS A 248 -18.49 31.18 -3.83
C CYS A 248 -19.66 32.14 -4.07
N LEU A 249 -20.90 31.63 -4.07
CA LEU A 249 -22.11 32.45 -4.16
C LEU A 249 -22.22 33.43 -2.99
N ILE A 250 -22.03 32.97 -1.75
CA ILE A 250 -22.12 33.85 -0.57
C ILE A 250 -21.07 34.96 -0.65
N GLU A 251 -19.84 34.64 -1.05
CA GLU A 251 -18.81 35.66 -1.25
C GLU A 251 -19.21 36.67 -2.33
N ARG A 252 -19.75 36.21 -3.47
CA ARG A 252 -20.25 37.09 -4.53
C ARG A 252 -21.40 37.99 -4.07
N LEU A 253 -22.33 37.46 -3.27
CA LEU A 253 -23.45 38.24 -2.73
C LEU A 253 -22.96 39.33 -1.77
N VAL A 254 -22.04 38.98 -0.86
CA VAL A 254 -21.45 39.94 0.09
C VAL A 254 -20.63 41.02 -0.64
N THR A 255 -19.95 40.65 -1.72
CA THR A 255 -19.16 41.58 -2.55
C THR A 255 -19.98 42.33 -3.60
N ARG A 256 -21.29 42.10 -3.69
CA ARG A 256 -22.21 42.69 -4.67
C ARG A 256 -21.86 42.37 -6.14
N ASN A 257 -21.31 41.18 -6.38
CA ASN A 257 -20.96 40.65 -7.70
C ASN A 257 -21.84 39.43 -8.07
N ALA A 258 -23.11 39.44 -7.68
CA ALA A 258 -24.04 38.33 -7.93
C ALA A 258 -24.38 38.21 -9.44
N ILE A 259 -24.67 37.00 -9.92
CA ILE A 259 -25.17 36.83 -11.29
C ILE A 259 -26.63 37.29 -11.34
N GLU A 260 -26.91 38.30 -12.17
CA GLU A 260 -28.27 38.81 -12.38
C GLU A 260 -29.01 38.12 -13.54
N SER A 261 -28.33 37.25 -14.30
CA SER A 261 -28.82 36.69 -15.56
C SER A 261 -28.71 35.16 -15.60
N TYR A 262 -29.86 34.48 -15.54
CA TYR A 262 -30.04 33.06 -15.89
C TYR A 262 -31.08 33.00 -17.03
N MET A 263 -30.89 32.12 -18.02
CA MET A 263 -31.89 31.97 -19.08
C MET A 263 -33.15 31.30 -18.52
N ASP A 264 -34.33 31.85 -18.79
CA ASP A 264 -35.64 31.28 -18.40
C ASP A 264 -35.96 31.21 -16.89
N VAL A 265 -35.51 32.21 -16.09
CA VAL A 265 -35.89 32.35 -14.65
C VAL A 265 -37.41 32.30 -14.45
N GLU A 266 -38.19 32.96 -15.31
CA GLU A 266 -39.65 33.00 -15.22
C GLU A 266 -40.30 31.62 -15.38
N ARG A 267 -39.66 30.72 -16.13
CA ARG A 267 -40.12 29.35 -16.33
C ARG A 267 -39.79 28.52 -15.09
N PHE A 268 -38.56 28.62 -14.60
CA PHE A 268 -38.11 27.92 -13.39
C PHE A 268 -38.98 28.28 -12.18
N GLU A 269 -39.31 29.56 -12.00
CA GLU A 269 -40.16 30.02 -10.89
C GLU A 269 -41.57 29.41 -10.92
N LYS A 270 -42.11 29.16 -12.11
CA LYS A 270 -43.42 28.50 -12.29
C LYS A 270 -43.35 26.99 -12.13
N GLU A 271 -42.27 26.36 -12.60
CA GLU A 271 -42.13 24.90 -12.63
C GLU A 271 -41.65 24.34 -11.29
N HIS A 272 -40.87 25.10 -10.52
CA HIS A 272 -40.22 24.63 -9.28
C HIS A 272 -40.40 25.55 -8.06
N PRO A 273 -41.63 26.02 -7.73
CA PRO A 273 -41.86 26.88 -6.56
C PRO A 273 -41.52 26.19 -5.23
N ASP A 274 -41.75 24.88 -5.14
CA ASP A 274 -41.49 24.09 -3.93
C ASP A 274 -39.99 24.05 -3.60
N PHE A 275 -39.12 23.91 -4.63
CA PHE A 275 -37.68 23.92 -4.44
C PHE A 275 -37.17 25.31 -4.01
N ILE A 276 -37.73 26.37 -4.61
CA ILE A 276 -37.38 27.75 -4.24
C ILE A 276 -37.69 28.01 -2.76
N GLU A 277 -38.86 27.59 -2.28
CA GLU A 277 -39.24 27.75 -0.88
C GLU A 277 -38.34 26.91 0.04
N ALA A 278 -38.07 25.65 -0.33
CA ALA A 278 -37.17 24.78 0.41
C ALA A 278 -35.75 25.37 0.51
N PHE A 279 -35.23 25.92 -0.58
CA PHE A 279 -33.92 26.57 -0.61
C PHE A 279 -33.90 27.83 0.26
N ARG A 280 -34.90 28.71 0.15
CA ARG A 280 -35.01 29.90 1.00
C ARG A 280 -35.11 29.55 2.49
N GLN A 281 -35.83 28.49 2.81
CA GLN A 281 -35.94 28.01 4.19
C GLN A 281 -34.60 27.46 4.69
N SER A 282 -33.86 26.71 3.88
CA SER A 282 -32.58 26.13 4.27
C SER A 282 -31.46 27.17 4.41
N PHE A 283 -31.51 28.24 3.60
CA PHE A 283 -30.55 29.36 3.58
C PHE A 283 -30.86 30.51 4.54
N ARG A 284 -31.99 30.46 5.26
CA ARG A 284 -32.46 31.58 6.11
C ARG A 284 -31.39 32.13 7.06
N ASP A 285 -30.65 31.24 7.73
CA ASP A 285 -29.61 31.62 8.68
C ASP A 285 -28.45 32.35 7.98
N ILE A 286 -28.01 31.87 6.82
CA ILE A 286 -26.96 32.47 6.00
C ILE A 286 -27.41 33.85 5.50
N SER A 287 -28.61 33.93 4.92
CA SER A 287 -29.18 35.20 4.45
C SER A 287 -29.29 36.23 5.57
N GLY A 288 -29.72 35.83 6.76
CA GLY A 288 -29.76 36.70 7.94
C GLY A 288 -28.37 37.10 8.43
N HIS A 289 -27.41 36.17 8.44
CA HIS A 289 -26.06 36.40 8.96
C HIS A 289 -25.25 37.37 8.08
N TYR A 290 -25.32 37.17 6.75
CA TYR A 290 -24.56 37.98 5.78
C TYR A 290 -25.37 39.17 5.23
N GLY A 291 -26.66 39.27 5.54
CA GLY A 291 -27.53 40.33 5.04
C GLY A 291 -27.73 40.26 3.52
N VAL A 292 -27.80 39.05 2.97
CA VAL A 292 -27.89 38.79 1.53
C VAL A 292 -29.18 38.05 1.18
N GLU A 293 -29.72 38.35 0.01
CA GLU A 293 -30.83 37.61 -0.59
C GLU A 293 -30.30 36.85 -1.80
N VAL A 294 -30.64 35.56 -1.90
CA VAL A 294 -30.20 34.72 -3.01
C VAL A 294 -31.17 34.93 -4.20
N PRO A 295 -30.70 35.42 -5.35
CA PRO A 295 -31.53 35.59 -6.54
C PRO A 295 -32.06 34.25 -7.06
N ILE A 296 -33.25 34.23 -7.65
CA ILE A 296 -33.86 33.01 -8.22
C ILE A 296 -32.95 32.37 -9.27
N ALA A 297 -32.20 33.18 -10.03
CA ALA A 297 -31.18 32.71 -10.97
C ALA A 297 -30.13 31.79 -10.32
N GLU A 298 -29.64 32.14 -9.13
CA GLU A 298 -28.63 31.34 -8.40
C GLU A 298 -29.28 30.12 -7.74
N ILE A 299 -30.57 30.20 -7.37
CA ILE A 299 -31.35 29.04 -6.91
C ILE A 299 -31.55 28.03 -8.05
N ALA A 300 -31.79 28.50 -9.26
CA ALA A 300 -31.89 27.64 -10.45
C ALA A 300 -30.57 26.92 -10.75
N TYR A 301 -29.43 27.62 -10.64
CA TYR A 301 -28.12 26.96 -10.74
C TYR A 301 -27.90 25.90 -9.67
N ALA A 302 -28.30 26.16 -8.42
CA ALA A 302 -28.24 25.16 -7.36
C ALA A 302 -29.16 23.94 -7.65
N TYR A 303 -30.33 24.18 -8.22
CA TYR A 303 -31.23 23.11 -8.67
C TYR A 303 -30.60 22.24 -9.76
N ASP A 304 -29.97 22.85 -10.76
CA ASP A 304 -29.25 22.13 -11.81
C ASP A 304 -28.12 21.27 -11.24
N TYR A 305 -27.39 21.78 -10.25
CA TYR A 305 -26.37 21.00 -9.54
C TYR A 305 -26.93 19.75 -8.88
N VAL A 306 -28.11 19.86 -8.27
CA VAL A 306 -28.78 18.76 -7.56
C VAL A 306 -29.38 17.73 -8.53
N HIS A 307 -29.85 18.16 -9.70
CA HIS A 307 -30.66 17.34 -10.61
C HIS A 307 -29.99 16.92 -11.92
N HIS A 308 -28.86 17.53 -12.32
CA HIS A 308 -28.24 17.31 -13.63
C HIS A 308 -26.72 16.99 -13.58
N ASN A 309 -26.26 16.23 -12.58
CA ASN A 309 -24.92 15.62 -12.57
C ASN A 309 -25.01 14.10 -12.39
#